data_AF-A0A8S3WNN8-F1
#
_entry.id   AF-A0A8S3WNN8-F1
#
_cell.length_a   1.000
_cell.length_b   1.000
_cell.length_c   1.000
_cell.angle_alpha   90.00
_cell.angle_beta   90.00
_cell.angle_gamma   90.00
#
_symmetry.space_group_name_H-M   'P 1'
#
loop_
_entity.id
_entity.type
_entity.pdbx_description
1 polymer ?
#
loop_
_entity_poly.entity_id
_entity_poly.type
_entity_poly.pdbx_seq_one_letter_code
_entity_poly.pdbx_strand_id
1 'polypeptide(L)'
;MLSIIILIGLSIIAYVFTDELIPKLSELFIKAGIYGIDLCKTSKERIPEAVGVVSGCVFLVTSFLFIPIVFGSSLMNREHFPHNEFAELLAALLSICCMLLLGFADDVLDLRWRYKLILPTVASLPLLVVYYVNFNSTTFIVPIPLRQYLGASVNIGFLYYIYMGMLAVFCTNAINILAGINGLEVGQSVIIAISIIVFDVIELRGDQYKAHCFSLHIMIPYLATTLALLKHNWYPSKVFVGDTFCYVSGMTFAVVGILSHFM
;
A
#
# COMPACT_ATOMS: atom_id res chain seq x y z
N MET A 1 -20.53 4.16 7.58
CA MET A 1 -20.58 3.11 8.63
C MET A 1 -20.94 1.74 8.07
N LEU A 2 -22.08 1.55 7.38
CA LEU A 2 -22.43 0.26 6.76
C LEU A 2 -21.35 -0.22 5.77
N SER A 3 -20.82 0.68 4.94
CA SER A 3 -19.71 0.39 4.02
C SER A 3 -18.48 -0.19 4.72
N ILE A 4 -18.08 0.37 5.86
CA ILE A 4 -16.94 -0.10 6.65
C ILE A 4 -17.21 -1.48 7.25
N ILE A 5 -18.44 -1.75 7.72
CA ILE A 5 -18.81 -3.08 8.23
C ILE A 5 -18.71 -4.13 7.11
N ILE A 6 -19.23 -3.81 5.92
CA ILE A 6 -19.12 -4.69 4.75
C ILE A 6 -17.65 -4.88 4.36
N LEU A 7 -16.84 -3.82 4.40
CA LEU A 7 -15.41 -3.90 4.13
C LEU A 7 -14.67 -4.82 5.10
N ILE A 8 -14.98 -4.75 6.40
CA ILE A 8 -14.41 -5.66 7.41
C ILE A 8 -14.78 -7.11 7.07
N GLY A 9 -16.05 -7.38 6.75
CA GLY A 9 -16.49 -8.71 6.32
C GLY A 9 -15.75 -9.21 5.08
N LEU A 10 -15.62 -8.36 4.05
CA LEU A 10 -14.89 -8.68 2.83
C LEU A 10 -13.38 -8.89 3.10
N SER A 11 -12.82 -8.12 4.02
CA SER A 11 -11.40 -8.23 4.40
C SER A 11 -11.12 -9.51 5.20
N ILE A 12 -12.06 -9.97 6.03
CA ILE A 12 -11.96 -11.30 6.67
C ILE A 12 -11.98 -12.41 5.62
N ILE A 13 -12.85 -12.31 4.62
CA ILE A 13 -12.86 -13.27 3.50
C ILE A 13 -11.53 -13.22 2.74
N ALA A 14 -11.00 -12.02 2.49
CA ALA A 14 -9.70 -11.83 1.85
C ALA A 14 -8.54 -12.44 2.66
N TYR A 15 -8.55 -12.31 4.00
CA TYR A 15 -7.60 -12.95 4.90
C TYR A 15 -7.63 -14.47 4.73
N VAL A 16 -8.82 -15.10 4.84
CA VAL A 16 -8.98 -16.56 4.73
C VAL A 16 -8.56 -17.03 3.35
N PHE A 17 -8.96 -16.32 2.31
CA PHE A 17 -8.60 -16.65 0.93
C PHE A 17 -7.09 -16.57 0.70
N THR A 18 -6.43 -15.53 1.22
CA THR A 18 -4.96 -15.38 1.14
C THR A 18 -4.24 -16.50 1.90
N ASP A 19 -4.70 -16.82 3.10
CA ASP A 19 -4.13 -17.88 3.95
C ASP A 19 -4.20 -19.26 3.27
N GLU A 20 -5.29 -19.56 2.56
CA GLU A 20 -5.42 -20.80 1.81
C GLU A 20 -4.64 -20.81 0.49
N LEU A 21 -4.54 -19.65 -0.18
CA LEU A 21 -3.97 -19.56 -1.52
C LEU A 21 -2.44 -19.63 -1.51
N ILE A 22 -1.79 -19.01 -0.51
CA ILE A 22 -0.33 -19.01 -0.35
C ILE A 22 0.27 -20.43 -0.43
N PRO A 23 -0.13 -21.41 0.39
CA PRO A 23 0.45 -22.75 0.33
C PRO A 23 0.13 -23.48 -0.97
N LYS A 24 -1.06 -23.28 -1.56
CA LYS A 24 -1.46 -23.90 -2.84
C LYS A 24 -0.60 -23.41 -4.02
N LEU A 25 -0.22 -22.13 -4.01
CA LEU A 25 0.60 -21.55 -5.08
C LEU A 25 2.11 -21.70 -4.84
N SER A 26 2.55 -21.92 -3.60
CA SER A 26 3.97 -22.02 -3.22
C SER A 26 4.77 -22.98 -4.11
N GLU A 27 4.22 -24.14 -4.46
CA GLU A 27 4.89 -25.10 -5.35
C GLU A 27 5.13 -24.55 -6.77
N LEU A 28 4.24 -23.69 -7.26
CA LEU A 28 4.36 -23.10 -8.60
C LEU A 28 5.53 -22.12 -8.67
N PHE A 29 5.76 -21.34 -7.61
CA PHE A 29 6.91 -20.43 -7.51
C PHE A 29 8.23 -21.21 -7.55
N ILE A 30 8.31 -22.32 -6.80
CA ILE A 30 9.48 -23.20 -6.82
C ILE A 30 9.69 -23.81 -8.21
N LYS A 31 8.62 -24.28 -8.87
CA LYS A 31 8.68 -24.82 -10.25
C LYS A 31 9.09 -23.76 -11.28
N ALA A 32 8.71 -22.51 -11.08
CA ALA A 32 9.09 -21.37 -11.91
C ALA A 32 10.53 -20.89 -11.65
N GLY A 33 11.22 -21.45 -10.66
CA GLY A 33 12.57 -21.04 -10.29
C GLY A 33 12.62 -19.80 -9.38
N ILE A 34 11.48 -19.34 -8.87
CA ILE A 34 11.36 -18.18 -7.97
C ILE A 34 11.40 -18.70 -6.53
N TYR A 35 12.61 -18.91 -6.01
CA TYR A 35 12.83 -19.38 -4.65
C TYR A 35 14.15 -18.83 -4.08
N GLY A 36 14.17 -18.67 -2.76
CA GLY A 36 15.35 -18.29 -1.99
C GLY A 36 15.77 -19.38 -1.01
N ILE A 37 16.93 -19.18 -0.38
CA ILE A 37 17.41 -19.98 0.75
C ILE A 37 17.49 -19.05 1.95
N ASP A 38 17.02 -19.51 3.12
CA ASP A 38 17.13 -18.74 4.36
C ASP A 38 18.60 -18.65 4.80
N LEU A 39 19.24 -17.51 4.54
CA LEU A 39 20.65 -17.26 4.86
C LEU A 39 20.94 -17.27 6.37
N CYS A 40 19.90 -17.09 7.21
CA CYS A 40 20.02 -17.10 8.66
C CYS A 40 19.81 -18.50 9.27
N LYS A 41 19.55 -19.53 8.45
CA LYS A 41 19.41 -20.92 8.89
C LYS A 41 20.48 -21.82 8.26
N THR A 42 20.81 -22.90 8.96
CA THR A 42 21.70 -23.95 8.44
C THR A 42 21.01 -24.84 7.40
N SER A 43 19.67 -24.89 7.41
CA SER A 43 18.88 -25.60 6.41
C SER A 43 19.04 -24.96 5.03
N LYS A 44 19.24 -25.78 4.00
CA LYS A 44 19.30 -25.35 2.59
C LYS A 44 18.00 -25.63 1.84
N GLU A 45 16.89 -25.69 2.56
CA GLU A 45 15.57 -25.85 1.96
C GLU A 45 15.23 -24.65 1.08
N ARG A 46 14.58 -24.93 -0.07
CA ARG A 46 14.16 -23.90 -1.01
C ARG A 46 12.81 -23.36 -0.56
N ILE A 47 12.76 -22.06 -0.27
CA ILE A 47 11.55 -21.36 0.17
C ILE A 47 11.05 -20.52 -1.01
N PRO A 48 9.76 -20.59 -1.38
CA PRO A 48 9.21 -19.78 -2.47
C PRO A 48 9.38 -18.29 -2.17
N GLU A 49 9.76 -17.52 -3.19
CA GLU A 49 10.02 -16.09 -3.12
C GLU A 49 8.96 -15.29 -3.89
N ALA A 50 8.92 -13.96 -3.71
CA ALA A 50 7.93 -13.06 -4.32
C ALA A 50 6.46 -13.42 -4.00
N VAL A 51 6.20 -14.12 -2.89
CA VAL A 51 4.83 -14.54 -2.50
C VAL A 51 3.96 -13.33 -2.10
N GLY A 52 4.57 -12.18 -1.85
CA GLY A 52 3.88 -10.89 -1.71
C GLY A 52 2.96 -10.54 -2.89
N VAL A 53 3.22 -11.10 -4.08
CA VAL A 53 2.34 -10.94 -5.24
C VAL A 53 0.94 -11.51 -4.99
N VAL A 54 0.84 -12.61 -4.23
CA VAL A 54 -0.43 -13.27 -3.92
C VAL A 54 -1.28 -12.39 -3.02
N SER A 55 -0.71 -11.91 -1.90
CA SER A 55 -1.42 -11.00 -0.99
C SER A 55 -1.77 -9.67 -1.65
N GLY A 56 -0.88 -9.14 -2.49
CA GLY A 56 -1.11 -7.91 -3.25
C GLY A 56 -2.23 -8.04 -4.28
N CYS A 57 -2.29 -9.15 -5.02
CA CYS A 57 -3.39 -9.46 -5.93
C CYS A 57 -4.73 -9.59 -5.19
N VAL A 58 -4.77 -10.34 -4.07
CA VAL A 58 -6.00 -10.49 -3.28
C VAL A 58 -6.44 -9.15 -2.70
N PHE A 59 -5.49 -8.31 -2.26
CA PHE A 59 -5.77 -6.96 -1.79
C PHE A 59 -6.40 -6.07 -2.88
N LEU A 60 -5.85 -6.06 -4.09
CA LEU A 60 -6.40 -5.29 -5.20
C LEU A 60 -7.78 -5.82 -5.62
N VAL A 61 -7.95 -7.13 -5.74
CA VAL A 61 -9.26 -7.74 -6.06
C VAL A 61 -10.30 -7.37 -5.01
N THR A 62 -9.94 -7.44 -3.73
CA THR A 62 -10.81 -7.04 -2.63
C THR A 62 -11.21 -5.57 -2.74
N SER A 63 -10.24 -4.70 -3.03
CA SER A 63 -10.47 -3.26 -3.20
C SER A 63 -11.35 -2.96 -4.42
N PHE A 64 -11.16 -3.65 -5.54
CA PHE A 64 -12.01 -3.52 -6.74
C PHE A 64 -13.44 -3.99 -6.50
N LEU A 65 -13.62 -5.12 -5.82
CA LEU A 65 -14.95 -5.62 -5.43
C LEU A 65 -15.67 -4.68 -4.45
N PHE A 66 -14.91 -3.87 -3.71
CA PHE A 66 -15.46 -2.91 -2.78
C PHE A 66 -15.90 -1.59 -3.45
N ILE A 67 -15.40 -1.24 -4.64
CA ILE A 67 -15.78 -0.01 -5.37
C ILE A 67 -17.31 0.13 -5.53
N PRO A 68 -18.05 -0.86 -6.04
CA PRO A 68 -19.51 -0.74 -6.19
C PRO A 68 -20.25 -0.63 -4.85
N ILE A 69 -19.63 -1.05 -3.74
CA ILE A 69 -20.23 -0.99 -2.41
C ILE A 69 -20.12 0.44 -1.86
N VAL A 70 -18.98 1.10 -2.07
CA VAL A 70 -18.78 2.52 -1.69
C VAL A 70 -19.67 3.44 -2.50
N PHE A 71 -19.69 3.26 -3.82
CA PHE A 71 -20.35 4.17 -4.74
C PHE A 71 -21.74 3.69 -5.21
N GLY A 72 -22.23 2.54 -4.74
CA GLY A 72 -23.44 1.90 -5.30
C GLY A 72 -24.71 2.72 -5.15
N SER A 73 -24.87 3.41 -4.01
CA SER A 73 -26.00 4.33 -3.81
C SER A 73 -25.94 5.53 -4.78
N SER A 74 -24.75 6.06 -5.02
CA SER A 74 -24.49 7.14 -5.99
C SER A 74 -24.56 6.67 -7.44
N LEU A 75 -24.29 5.39 -7.72
CA LEU A 75 -24.36 4.82 -9.07
C LEU A 75 -25.79 4.79 -9.61
N MET A 76 -26.77 4.64 -8.73
CA MET A 76 -28.19 4.72 -9.09
C MET A 76 -28.63 6.16 -9.43
N ASN A 77 -27.98 7.18 -8.85
CA ASN A 77 -28.27 8.60 -9.07
C ASN A 77 -27.16 9.27 -9.90
N ARG A 78 -27.17 9.01 -11.22
CA ARG A 78 -26.11 9.46 -12.16
C ARG A 78 -25.84 10.96 -12.16
N GLU A 79 -26.80 11.80 -11.78
CA GLU A 79 -26.66 13.26 -11.81
C GLU A 79 -25.74 13.81 -10.70
N HIS A 80 -25.58 13.09 -9.58
CA HIS A 80 -24.81 13.57 -8.42
C HIS A 80 -23.69 12.60 -8.03
N PHE A 81 -23.03 11.99 -9.02
CA PHE A 81 -21.95 11.06 -8.76
C PHE A 81 -20.68 11.79 -8.26
N PRO A 82 -20.05 11.35 -7.14
CA PRO A 82 -18.84 11.98 -6.60
C PRO A 82 -17.60 11.60 -7.41
N HIS A 83 -17.40 12.28 -8.55
CA HIS A 83 -16.30 11.99 -9.48
C HIS A 83 -14.91 12.16 -8.87
N ASN A 84 -14.73 13.13 -7.97
CA ASN A 84 -13.43 13.41 -7.35
C ASN A 84 -12.98 12.26 -6.44
N GLU A 85 -13.84 11.83 -5.52
CA GLU A 85 -13.59 10.73 -4.57
C GLU A 85 -13.38 9.40 -5.32
N PHE A 86 -14.11 9.20 -6.42
CA PHE A 86 -13.94 8.04 -7.29
C PHE A 86 -12.60 8.07 -8.04
N ALA A 87 -12.19 9.22 -8.57
CA ALA A 87 -10.91 9.39 -9.25
C ALA A 87 -9.72 9.19 -8.29
N GLU A 88 -9.83 9.66 -7.04
CA GLU A 88 -8.84 9.43 -5.98
C GLU A 88 -8.66 7.94 -5.70
N LEU A 89 -9.76 7.19 -5.54
CA LEU A 89 -9.68 5.74 -5.31
C LEU A 89 -9.11 4.99 -6.50
N LEU A 90 -9.51 5.34 -7.73
CA LEU A 90 -8.97 4.70 -8.92
C LEU A 90 -7.49 5.01 -9.14
N ALA A 91 -7.05 6.25 -8.92
CA ALA A 91 -5.64 6.60 -9.03
C ALA A 91 -4.79 5.93 -7.96
N ALA A 92 -5.28 5.86 -6.72
CA ALA A 92 -4.67 5.10 -5.64
C ALA A 92 -4.47 3.62 -6.02
N LEU A 93 -5.54 2.94 -6.44
CA LEU A 93 -5.48 1.53 -6.82
C LEU A 93 -4.64 1.29 -8.08
N LEU A 94 -4.67 2.21 -9.05
CA LEU A 94 -3.81 2.14 -10.23
C LEU A 94 -2.34 2.25 -9.86
N SER A 95 -1.98 3.23 -9.02
CA SER A 95 -0.63 3.40 -8.52
C SER A 95 -0.13 2.17 -7.74
N ILE A 96 -0.95 1.57 -6.89
CA ILE A 96 -0.59 0.35 -6.16
C ILE A 96 -0.50 -0.86 -7.10
N CYS A 97 -1.39 -0.98 -8.08
CA CYS A 97 -1.35 -2.02 -9.10
C CYS A 97 -0.08 -1.94 -9.97
N CYS A 98 0.31 -0.73 -10.39
CA CYS A 98 1.58 -0.50 -11.06
C CYS A 98 2.75 -0.95 -10.18
N MET A 99 2.74 -0.64 -8.89
CA MET A 99 3.83 -1.07 -8.00
C MET A 99 3.84 -2.56 -7.71
N LEU A 100 2.69 -3.22 -7.67
CA LEU A 100 2.61 -4.68 -7.61
C LEU A 100 3.28 -5.32 -8.83
N LEU A 101 2.94 -4.84 -10.03
CA LEU A 101 3.52 -5.35 -11.28
C LEU A 101 5.03 -5.09 -11.35
N LEU A 102 5.46 -3.88 -11.00
CA LEU A 102 6.87 -3.49 -11.07
C LEU A 102 7.72 -4.19 -10.00
N GLY A 103 7.18 -4.40 -8.80
CA GLY A 103 7.87 -5.16 -7.76
C GLY A 103 8.01 -6.63 -8.13
N PHE A 104 6.98 -7.23 -8.73
CA PHE A 104 7.08 -8.60 -9.24
C PHE A 104 8.05 -8.70 -10.43
N ALA A 105 8.07 -7.70 -11.30
CA ALA A 105 9.07 -7.63 -12.37
C ALA A 105 10.50 -7.48 -11.81
N ASP A 106 10.69 -6.74 -10.71
CA ASP A 106 12.00 -6.61 -10.04
C ASP A 106 12.45 -7.95 -9.45
N ASP A 107 11.57 -8.65 -8.74
CA ASP A 107 11.85 -9.99 -8.20
C ASP A 107 12.22 -11.02 -9.28
N VAL A 108 11.61 -10.94 -10.47
CA VAL A 108 11.86 -11.89 -11.57
C VAL A 108 13.08 -11.51 -12.41
N LEU A 109 13.33 -10.21 -12.62
CA LEU A 109 14.35 -9.73 -13.55
C LEU A 109 15.65 -9.25 -12.87
N ASP A 110 15.65 -9.14 -11.53
CA ASP A 110 16.75 -8.60 -10.72
C ASP A 110 17.27 -7.26 -11.28
N LEU A 111 16.43 -6.22 -11.19
CA LEU A 111 16.73 -4.95 -11.83
C LEU A 111 17.84 -4.20 -11.09
N ARG A 112 18.66 -3.48 -11.87
CA ARG A 112 19.70 -2.60 -11.31
C ARG A 112 19.09 -1.52 -10.42
N TRP A 113 19.81 -1.14 -9.37
CA TRP A 113 19.40 -0.12 -8.37
C TRP A 113 18.81 1.18 -8.94
N ARG A 114 19.26 1.62 -10.14
CA ARG A 114 18.74 2.83 -10.80
C ARG A 114 17.25 2.71 -11.11
N TYR A 115 16.80 1.53 -11.53
CA TYR A 115 15.40 1.27 -11.81
C TYR A 115 14.57 1.21 -10.53
N LYS A 116 15.15 0.75 -9.42
CA LYS A 116 14.49 0.78 -8.09
C LYS A 116 14.12 2.20 -7.61
N LEU A 117 14.76 3.23 -8.16
CA LEU A 117 14.40 4.65 -7.92
C LEU A 117 13.42 5.21 -8.97
N ILE A 118 13.59 4.85 -10.24
CA ILE A 118 12.77 5.38 -11.34
C ILE A 118 11.37 4.76 -11.32
N LEU A 119 11.26 3.45 -11.04
CA LEU A 119 10.00 2.71 -11.12
C LEU A 119 8.93 3.24 -10.16
N PRO A 120 9.21 3.47 -8.85
CA PRO A 120 8.21 4.06 -7.96
C PRO A 120 7.83 5.49 -8.34
N THR A 121 8.76 6.26 -8.90
CA THR A 121 8.48 7.62 -9.39
C THR A 121 7.44 7.57 -10.52
N VAL A 122 7.61 6.69 -11.50
CA VAL A 122 6.66 6.54 -12.62
C VAL A 122 5.30 6.01 -12.13
N ALA A 123 5.29 5.04 -11.22
CA ALA A 123 4.06 4.49 -10.67
C ALA A 123 3.28 5.50 -9.79
N SER A 124 3.95 6.54 -9.27
CA SER A 124 3.31 7.62 -8.50
C SER A 124 2.63 8.68 -9.38
N LEU A 125 2.84 8.67 -10.70
CA LEU A 125 2.26 9.68 -11.59
C LEU A 125 0.72 9.76 -11.56
N PRO A 126 -0.05 8.65 -11.56
CA PRO A 126 -1.51 8.73 -11.44
C PRO A 126 -1.96 9.47 -10.17
N LEU A 127 -1.31 9.18 -9.05
CA LEU A 127 -1.54 9.85 -7.76
C LEU A 127 -1.28 11.36 -7.85
N LEU A 128 -0.14 11.76 -8.42
CA LEU A 128 0.24 13.17 -8.56
C LEU A 128 -0.73 13.95 -9.46
N VAL A 129 -1.18 13.34 -10.55
CA VAL A 129 -2.15 13.95 -11.48
C VAL A 129 -3.49 14.19 -10.79
N VAL A 130 -4.01 13.20 -10.05
CA VAL A 130 -5.28 13.37 -9.33
C VAL A 130 -5.14 14.38 -8.19
N TYR A 131 -4.01 14.40 -7.48
CA TYR A 131 -3.75 15.41 -6.47
C TYR A 131 -3.77 16.84 -7.05
N TYR A 132 -3.14 17.03 -8.21
CA TYR A 132 -3.12 18.30 -8.93
C TYR A 132 -4.53 18.76 -9.33
N VAL A 133 -5.37 17.85 -9.82
CA VAL A 133 -6.72 18.18 -10.31
C VAL A 133 -7.70 18.43 -9.17
N ASN A 134 -7.67 17.62 -8.10
CA ASN A 134 -8.70 17.66 -7.06
C ASN A 134 -8.40 18.66 -5.94
N PHE A 135 -7.15 18.73 -5.48
CA PHE A 135 -6.78 19.55 -4.32
C PHE A 135 -6.05 20.83 -4.73
N ASN A 136 -5.08 20.70 -5.65
CA ASN A 136 -4.18 21.78 -6.10
C ASN A 136 -3.58 22.62 -4.95
N SER A 137 -3.48 22.06 -3.74
CA SER A 137 -2.92 22.74 -2.58
C SER A 137 -1.46 22.34 -2.42
N THR A 138 -0.57 23.29 -2.69
CA THR A 138 0.88 23.16 -2.53
C THR A 138 1.40 23.83 -1.26
N THR A 139 0.48 24.13 -0.34
CA THR A 139 0.79 24.82 0.92
C THR A 139 1.09 23.78 1.99
N PHE A 140 2.36 23.72 2.40
CA PHE A 140 2.84 22.83 3.44
C PHE A 140 2.77 23.52 4.81
N ILE A 141 2.21 22.82 5.80
CA ILE A 141 2.17 23.31 7.18
C ILE A 141 3.50 22.97 7.84
N VAL A 142 4.23 24.00 8.26
CA VAL A 142 5.57 23.81 8.82
C VAL A 142 5.49 23.15 10.21
N PRO A 143 6.28 22.09 10.48
CA PRO A 143 6.37 21.49 11.80
C PRO A 143 6.75 22.50 12.88
N ILE A 144 6.20 22.34 14.08
CA ILE A 144 6.33 23.30 15.20
C ILE A 144 7.77 23.79 15.43
N PRO A 145 8.82 22.94 15.43
CA PRO A 145 10.20 23.39 15.65
C PRO A 145 10.74 24.36 14.58
N LEU A 146 10.23 24.24 13.35
CA LEU A 146 10.67 25.01 12.18
C LEU A 146 9.83 26.26 11.93
N ARG A 147 8.67 26.40 12.61
CA ARG A 147 7.75 27.54 12.42
C ARG A 147 8.41 28.89 12.73
N GLN A 148 9.38 28.92 13.63
CA GLN A 148 10.13 30.14 13.96
C GLN A 148 10.97 30.68 12.79
N TYR A 149 11.37 29.81 11.85
CA TYR A 149 12.22 30.19 10.71
C TYR A 149 11.40 30.39 9.43
N LEU A 150 10.35 29.61 9.23
CA LEU A 150 9.63 29.50 7.96
C LEU A 150 8.18 30.00 8.01
N GLY A 151 7.70 30.42 9.18
CA GLY A 151 6.28 30.75 9.40
C GLY A 151 5.41 29.51 9.62
N ALA A 152 4.10 29.73 9.76
CA ALA A 152 3.14 28.64 10.02
C ALA A 152 2.88 27.74 8.79
N SER A 153 2.96 28.33 7.59
CA SER A 153 2.70 27.64 6.33
C SER A 153 3.57 28.23 5.22
N VAL A 154 4.11 27.37 4.36
CA VAL A 154 4.93 27.76 3.21
C VAL A 154 4.32 27.17 1.95
N ASN A 155 4.16 28.00 0.91
CA ASN A 155 3.83 27.49 -0.42
C ASN A 155 5.11 27.00 -1.11
N ILE A 156 5.20 25.69 -1.28
CA ILE A 156 6.37 25.01 -1.86
C ILE A 156 6.27 24.94 -3.39
N GLY A 157 5.08 25.16 -3.95
CA GLY A 157 4.81 25.11 -5.39
C GLY A 157 5.14 23.75 -6.00
N PHE A 158 5.83 23.75 -7.16
CA PHE A 158 6.18 22.54 -7.90
C PHE A 158 7.02 21.54 -7.09
N LEU A 159 7.87 22.02 -6.17
CA LEU A 159 8.70 21.16 -5.33
C LEU A 159 7.87 20.23 -4.43
N TYR A 160 6.59 20.55 -4.17
CA TYR A 160 5.70 19.69 -3.40
C TYR A 160 5.35 18.41 -4.16
N TYR A 161 5.22 18.47 -5.49
CA TYR A 161 5.01 17.29 -6.33
C TYR A 161 6.25 16.41 -6.39
N ILE A 162 7.44 17.01 -6.40
CA ILE A 162 8.70 16.25 -6.30
C ILE A 162 8.77 15.55 -4.94
N TYR A 163 8.42 16.24 -3.85
CA TYR A 163 8.35 15.66 -2.52
C TYR A 163 7.42 14.44 -2.47
N MET A 164 6.19 14.54 -2.98
CA MET A 164 5.24 13.43 -3.01
C MET A 164 5.75 12.24 -3.84
N GLY A 165 6.39 12.49 -4.99
CA GLY A 165 7.02 11.42 -5.79
C GLY A 165 8.18 10.75 -5.04
N MET A 166 9.03 11.55 -4.38
CA MET A 166 10.15 11.04 -3.58
C MET A 166 9.69 10.31 -2.32
N LEU A 167 8.54 10.68 -1.75
CA LEU A 167 7.92 9.99 -0.63
C LEU A 167 7.53 8.56 -1.02
N ALA A 168 6.91 8.37 -2.19
CA ALA A 168 6.62 7.03 -2.71
C ALA A 168 7.90 6.19 -2.87
N VAL A 169 8.96 6.77 -3.46
CA VAL A 169 10.28 6.11 -3.61
C VAL A 169 10.89 5.78 -2.25
N PHE A 170 10.79 6.67 -1.27
CA PHE A 170 11.32 6.48 0.07
C PHE A 170 10.59 5.35 0.78
N CYS A 171 9.26 5.36 0.81
CA CYS A 171 8.48 4.35 1.52
C CYS A 171 8.73 2.94 0.99
N THR A 172 8.82 2.74 -0.33
CA THR A 172 9.09 1.41 -0.90
C THR A 172 10.49 0.91 -0.58
N ASN A 173 11.50 1.76 -0.74
CA ASN A 173 12.90 1.38 -0.50
C ASN A 173 13.24 1.30 0.99
N ALA A 174 12.60 2.08 1.86
CA ALA A 174 12.84 2.04 3.30
C ALA A 174 12.46 0.69 3.90
N ILE A 175 11.28 0.17 3.54
CA ILE A 175 10.83 -1.17 3.95
C ILE A 175 11.78 -2.23 3.36
N ASN A 176 12.20 -2.06 2.10
CA ASN A 176 13.03 -3.04 1.43
C ASN A 176 14.46 -3.14 1.98
N ILE A 177 15.03 -2.04 2.46
CA ILE A 177 16.36 -2.03 3.08
C ILE A 177 16.30 -2.56 4.52
N LEU A 178 15.18 -2.33 5.23
CA LEU A 178 14.92 -2.88 6.55
C LEU A 178 14.33 -4.29 6.47
N ALA A 179 15.11 -5.21 5.89
CA ALA A 179 14.70 -6.57 5.54
C ALA A 179 15.77 -7.61 5.94
N GLY A 180 15.47 -8.89 5.71
CA GLY A 180 16.46 -9.97 5.80
C GLY A 180 16.37 -10.85 7.05
N ILE A 181 15.39 -10.63 7.92
CA ILE A 181 15.03 -11.58 8.98
C ILE A 181 13.55 -11.95 8.88
N ASN A 182 13.26 -13.22 9.14
CA ASN A 182 11.94 -13.83 9.01
C ASN A 182 10.83 -13.02 9.72
N GLY A 183 9.90 -12.47 8.94
CA GLY A 183 8.74 -11.71 9.45
C GLY A 183 8.94 -10.21 9.61
N LEU A 184 10.12 -9.65 9.31
CA LEU A 184 10.41 -8.23 9.60
C LEU A 184 9.72 -7.27 8.63
N GLU A 185 9.77 -7.56 7.33
CA GLU A 185 9.18 -6.74 6.27
C GLU A 185 7.67 -6.66 6.46
N VAL A 186 7.04 -7.81 6.70
CA VAL A 186 5.59 -7.89 6.91
C VAL A 186 5.21 -7.36 8.29
N GLY A 187 6.00 -7.67 9.33
CA GLY A 187 5.73 -7.26 10.70
C GLY A 187 5.75 -5.75 10.89
N GLN A 188 6.77 -5.06 10.34
CA GLN A 188 6.82 -3.59 10.40
C GLN A 188 5.64 -2.96 9.64
N SER A 189 5.29 -3.51 8.47
CA SER A 189 4.14 -3.07 7.67
C SER A 189 2.81 -3.22 8.42
N VAL A 190 2.63 -4.32 9.16
CA VAL A 190 1.44 -4.53 10.00
C VAL A 190 1.36 -3.48 11.12
N ILE A 191 2.48 -3.18 11.79
CA ILE A 191 2.51 -2.17 12.86
C ILE A 191 2.17 -0.79 12.31
N ILE A 192 2.75 -0.40 11.17
CA ILE A 192 2.46 0.86 10.49
C ILE A 192 0.97 0.91 10.12
N ALA A 193 0.43 -0.16 9.55
CA ALA A 193 -0.97 -0.22 9.14
C ALA A 193 -1.95 -0.10 10.30
N ILE A 194 -1.70 -0.81 11.41
CA ILE A 194 -2.51 -0.69 12.62
C ILE A 194 -2.45 0.73 13.16
N SER A 195 -1.27 1.36 13.15
CA SER A 195 -1.10 2.74 13.63
C SER A 195 -1.92 3.73 12.80
N ILE A 196 -1.89 3.61 11.47
CA ILE A 196 -2.70 4.44 10.56
C ILE A 196 -4.20 4.20 10.79
N ILE A 197 -4.63 2.93 10.90
CA ILE A 197 -6.05 2.61 11.15
C ILE A 197 -6.53 3.18 12.48
N VAL A 198 -5.72 3.07 13.55
CA VAL A 198 -6.07 3.64 14.86
C VAL A 198 -6.17 5.15 14.77
N PHE A 199 -5.22 5.81 14.09
CA PHE A 199 -5.24 7.24 13.84
C PHE A 199 -6.51 7.67 13.07
N ASP A 200 -6.82 6.99 11.97
CA ASP A 200 -8.00 7.27 11.18
C ASP A 200 -9.29 7.11 11.99
N VAL A 201 -9.41 6.06 12.80
CA VAL A 201 -10.58 5.84 13.66
C VAL A 201 -10.77 6.95 14.70
N ILE A 202 -9.68 7.52 15.22
CA ILE A 202 -9.73 8.66 16.14
C ILE A 202 -10.23 9.92 15.39
N GLU A 203 -9.66 10.20 14.22
CA GLU A 203 -9.96 11.39 13.41
C GLU A 203 -11.29 11.30 12.62
N LEU A 204 -11.95 10.14 12.60
CA LEU A 204 -13.31 10.01 12.05
C LEU A 204 -14.34 10.93 12.73
N ARG A 205 -14.04 11.43 13.94
CA ARG A 205 -14.88 12.40 14.66
C ARG A 205 -14.56 13.86 14.33
N GLY A 206 -13.46 14.11 13.61
CA GLY A 206 -12.99 15.45 13.26
C GLY A 206 -13.57 15.97 11.94
N ASP A 207 -13.09 17.15 11.55
CA ASP A 207 -13.58 17.88 10.37
C ASP A 207 -13.21 17.19 9.04
N GLN A 208 -12.16 16.36 9.03
CA GLN A 208 -11.63 15.69 7.83
C GLN A 208 -12.07 14.22 7.71
N TYR A 209 -13.27 13.89 8.18
CA TYR A 209 -13.76 12.50 8.22
C TYR A 209 -13.74 11.78 6.86
N LYS A 210 -13.87 12.50 5.74
CA LYS A 210 -13.86 11.91 4.38
C LYS A 210 -12.48 11.35 4.01
N ALA A 211 -11.42 12.09 4.31
CA ALA A 211 -10.03 11.69 4.07
C ALA A 211 -9.68 10.44 4.88
N HIS A 212 -10.02 10.41 6.17
CA HIS A 212 -9.80 9.25 7.03
C HIS A 212 -10.69 8.05 6.64
N CYS A 213 -11.92 8.28 6.19
CA CYS A 213 -12.74 7.22 5.58
C CYS A 213 -12.04 6.61 4.35
N PHE A 214 -11.50 7.45 3.46
CA PHE A 214 -10.75 7.00 2.28
C PHE A 214 -9.54 6.14 2.67
N SER A 215 -8.72 6.59 3.62
CA SER A 215 -7.60 5.82 4.16
C SER A 215 -8.05 4.45 4.68
N LEU A 216 -9.10 4.40 5.52
CA LEU A 216 -9.64 3.15 6.04
C LEU A 216 -10.09 2.17 4.95
N HIS A 217 -10.65 2.67 3.85
CA HIS A 217 -11.09 1.84 2.73
C HIS A 217 -9.92 1.05 2.08
N ILE A 218 -8.71 1.61 2.13
CA ILE A 218 -7.49 0.98 1.60
C ILE A 218 -6.78 0.16 2.69
N MET A 219 -6.68 0.70 3.91
CA MET A 219 -5.86 0.14 4.97
C MET A 219 -6.43 -1.14 5.59
N ILE A 220 -7.76 -1.25 5.72
CA ILE A 220 -8.41 -2.44 6.27
C ILE A 220 -8.15 -3.70 5.42
N PRO A 221 -8.40 -3.71 4.09
CA PRO A 221 -8.12 -4.89 3.26
C PRO A 221 -6.61 -5.14 3.16
N TYR A 222 -5.77 -4.10 3.13
CA TYR A 222 -4.31 -4.24 3.16
C TYR A 222 -3.84 -4.96 4.43
N LEU A 223 -4.31 -4.54 5.61
CA LEU A 223 -3.96 -5.17 6.88
C LEU A 223 -4.39 -6.64 6.89
N ALA A 224 -5.60 -6.96 6.40
CA ALA A 224 -6.10 -8.32 6.38
C ALA A 224 -5.26 -9.26 5.51
N THR A 225 -4.93 -8.88 4.27
CA THR A 225 -4.10 -9.73 3.39
C THR A 225 -2.65 -9.81 3.89
N THR A 226 -2.14 -8.74 4.50
CA THR A 226 -0.80 -8.69 5.08
C THR A 226 -0.68 -9.56 6.33
N LEU A 227 -1.70 -9.61 7.19
CA LEU A 227 -1.74 -10.53 8.35
C LEU A 227 -1.75 -12.00 7.92
N ALA A 228 -2.43 -12.33 6.81
CA ALA A 228 -2.40 -13.67 6.25
C ALA A 228 -0.99 -14.01 5.72
N LEU A 229 -0.33 -13.08 5.03
CA LEU A 229 1.06 -13.26 4.59
C LEU A 229 2.02 -13.41 5.78
N LEU A 230 1.84 -12.61 6.84
CA LEU A 230 2.65 -12.65 8.05
C LEU A 230 2.60 -14.03 8.68
N LYS A 231 1.43 -14.68 8.73
CA LYS A 231 1.29 -16.03 9.30
C LYS A 231 2.20 -17.07 8.62
N HIS A 232 2.44 -16.95 7.31
CA HIS A 232 3.31 -17.86 6.56
C HIS A 232 4.78 -17.41 6.53
N ASN A 233 5.03 -16.10 6.66
CA ASN A 233 6.36 -15.51 6.69
C ASN A 233 6.95 -15.39 8.11
N TRP A 234 6.15 -15.60 9.16
CA TRP A 234 6.63 -15.57 10.54
C TRP A 234 7.63 -16.69 10.81
N TYR A 235 8.56 -16.46 11.73
CA TYR A 235 9.57 -17.45 12.08
C TYR A 235 8.93 -18.78 12.56
N PRO A 236 9.31 -19.94 12.01
CA PRO A 236 10.20 -20.12 10.85
C PRO A 236 9.48 -19.91 9.50
N SER A 237 10.02 -19.00 8.66
CA SER A 237 9.40 -18.65 7.37
C SER A 237 9.20 -19.86 6.45
N LYS A 238 7.98 -19.97 5.92
CA LYS A 238 7.61 -20.93 4.87
C LYS A 238 7.58 -20.28 3.48
N VAL A 239 7.52 -18.95 3.44
CA VAL A 239 7.50 -18.14 2.22
C VAL A 239 8.30 -16.86 2.41
N PHE A 240 8.93 -16.37 1.35
CA PHE A 240 9.53 -15.04 1.29
C PHE A 240 8.65 -14.09 0.50
N VAL A 241 8.62 -12.84 0.95
CA VAL A 241 7.69 -11.84 0.45
C VAL A 241 8.16 -11.17 -0.85
N GLY A 242 9.48 -11.07 -1.03
CA GLY A 242 10.14 -10.41 -2.17
C GLY A 242 10.01 -8.88 -2.16
N ASP A 243 10.71 -8.24 -3.09
CA ASP A 243 10.63 -6.80 -3.36
C ASP A 243 9.18 -6.40 -3.71
N THR A 244 8.41 -7.34 -4.29
CA THR A 244 6.98 -7.17 -4.58
C THR A 244 6.19 -6.65 -3.38
N PHE A 245 6.34 -7.27 -2.21
CA PHE A 245 5.61 -6.86 -1.02
C PHE A 245 6.06 -5.49 -0.52
N CYS A 246 7.37 -5.23 -0.50
CA CYS A 246 7.94 -3.96 -0.05
C CYS A 246 7.43 -2.81 -0.91
N TYR A 247 7.34 -3.02 -2.22
CA TYR A 247 6.86 -2.02 -3.18
C TYR A 247 5.36 -1.75 -3.02
N VAL A 248 4.55 -2.79 -2.86
CA VAL A 248 3.10 -2.64 -2.61
C VAL A 248 2.85 -1.93 -1.29
N SER A 249 3.54 -2.34 -0.23
CA SER A 249 3.41 -1.78 1.12
C SER A 249 3.77 -0.30 1.15
N GLY A 250 4.96 0.04 0.63
CA GLY A 250 5.44 1.41 0.60
C GLY A 250 4.54 2.33 -0.22
N MET A 251 4.05 1.85 -1.37
CA MET A 251 3.12 2.62 -2.20
C MET A 251 1.77 2.80 -1.53
N THR A 252 1.26 1.77 -0.85
CA THR A 252 -0.01 1.85 -0.11
C THR A 252 0.07 2.94 0.96
N PHE A 253 1.16 2.96 1.74
CA PHE A 253 1.38 3.99 2.76
C PHE A 253 1.55 5.40 2.18
N ALA A 254 2.31 5.54 1.09
CA ALA A 254 2.48 6.82 0.42
C ALA A 254 1.14 7.36 -0.12
N VAL A 255 0.34 6.52 -0.77
CA VAL A 255 -0.96 6.88 -1.33
C VAL A 255 -1.94 7.34 -0.25
N VAL A 256 -2.09 6.59 0.85
CA VAL A 256 -3.02 6.98 1.92
C VAL A 256 -2.57 8.25 2.61
N GLY A 257 -1.26 8.44 2.84
CA GLY A 257 -0.76 9.66 3.47
C GLY A 257 -0.89 10.91 2.59
N ILE A 258 -0.66 10.77 1.28
CA ILE A 258 -0.78 11.88 0.32
C ILE A 258 -2.24 12.30 0.12
N LEU A 259 -3.15 11.35 -0.15
CA LEU A 259 -4.56 11.67 -0.45
C LEU A 259 -5.37 11.99 0.80
N SER A 260 -4.95 11.51 1.97
CA SER A 260 -5.66 11.78 3.23
C SER A 260 -5.06 12.96 4.00
N HIS A 261 -4.06 13.66 3.42
CA HIS A 261 -3.47 14.89 3.94
C HIS A 261 -2.94 14.84 5.38
N PHE A 262 -2.40 13.69 5.80
CA PHE A 262 -1.79 13.54 7.14
C PHE A 262 -0.28 13.28 7.12
N MET A 263 0.38 13.51 5.97
CA MET A 263 1.86 13.49 5.83
C MET A 263 2.46 14.88 5.60
#